data_AF-A0A3S5CUV8-F1
#
_entry.id   AF-A0A3S5CUV8-F1
#
_cell.length_a   1.000
_cell.length_b   1.000
_cell.length_c   1.000
_cell.angle_alpha   90.00
_cell.angle_beta   90.00
_cell.angle_gamma   90.00
#
_symmetry.space_group_name_H-M   'P 1'
#
loop_
_entity.id
_entity.type
_entity.pdbx_description
1 polymer ?
#
loop_
_entity_poly.entity_id
_entity_poly.type
_entity_poly.pdbx_seq_one_letter_code
_entity_poly.pdbx_strand_id
1 'polypeptide(L)'
;MVPAGRDLGPEKVDEHRLRMHETLSHLLAPHIQQVVEFAKRIPDFGQLGQPDQLVLIKTGFFEVWLTQAARLISMQDRLITLCEGRQIAKQELDFVYSMQFTTVY
;
A
#
# COMPACT_ATOMS: atom_id res chain seq x y z
N MET A 1 4.93 -12.83 -5.89
CA MET A 1 5.26 -13.74 -7.03
C MET A 1 5.40 -12.92 -8.31
N VAL A 2 6.61 -12.45 -8.60
CA VAL A 2 6.92 -11.72 -9.85
C VAL A 2 7.23 -12.76 -10.93
N PRO A 3 6.65 -12.67 -12.15
CA PRO A 3 6.91 -13.65 -13.19
C PRO A 3 8.37 -13.56 -13.67
N ALA A 4 9.02 -14.71 -13.84
CA ALA A 4 10.34 -14.78 -14.48
C ALA A 4 10.16 -14.32 -15.94
N GLY A 5 10.80 -13.21 -16.30
CA GLY A 5 10.51 -12.42 -17.51
C GLY A 5 10.84 -13.06 -18.87
N ARG A 6 10.65 -14.37 -19.07
CA ARG A 6 10.92 -15.04 -20.35
C ARG A 6 9.69 -15.55 -21.11
N ASP A 7 8.48 -15.61 -20.54
CA ASP A 7 7.35 -16.32 -21.20
C ASP A 7 6.02 -15.56 -21.32
N LEU A 8 5.95 -14.27 -20.95
CA LEU A 8 4.69 -13.51 -21.00
C LEU A 8 4.73 -12.42 -22.07
N GLY A 9 3.81 -12.50 -23.03
CA GLY A 9 3.52 -11.41 -23.94
C GLY A 9 3.04 -10.16 -23.18
N PRO A 10 3.18 -8.95 -23.78
CA PRO A 10 2.94 -7.67 -23.10
C PRO A 10 1.56 -7.57 -22.44
N GLU A 11 0.50 -8.04 -23.11
CA GLU A 11 -0.86 -8.04 -22.55
C GLU A 11 -1.00 -8.87 -21.27
N LYS A 12 -0.32 -10.02 -21.22
CA LYS A 12 -0.34 -10.90 -20.03
C LYS A 12 0.45 -10.32 -18.88
N VAL A 13 1.48 -9.52 -19.16
CA VAL A 13 2.24 -8.80 -18.12
C VAL A 13 1.38 -7.72 -17.50
N ASP A 14 0.64 -6.95 -18.30
CA ASP A 14 -0.26 -5.91 -17.78
C ASP A 14 -1.43 -6.49 -17.00
N GLU A 15 -2.05 -7.57 -17.47
CA GLU A 15 -3.08 -8.30 -16.72
C GLU A 15 -2.53 -8.79 -15.38
N HIS A 16 -1.31 -9.34 -15.36
CA HIS A 16 -0.66 -9.79 -14.13
C HIS A 16 -0.33 -8.63 -13.19
N ARG A 17 0.11 -7.48 -13.72
CA ARG A 17 0.35 -6.25 -12.95
C ARG A 17 -0.95 -5.75 -12.32
N LEU A 18 -2.06 -5.75 -13.05
CA LEU A 18 -3.38 -5.37 -12.52
C LEU A 18 -3.84 -6.28 -11.40
N ARG A 19 -3.70 -7.61 -11.56
CA ARG A 19 -4.02 -8.58 -10.49
C ARG A 19 -3.15 -8.40 -9.25
N MET A 20 -1.86 -8.16 -9.45
CA MET A 20 -0.94 -7.88 -8.33
C MET A 20 -1.28 -6.55 -7.66
N HIS A 21 -1.62 -5.51 -8.42
CA HIS A 21 -2.10 -4.24 -7.87
C HIS A 21 -3.34 -4.46 -6.99
N GLU A 22 -4.36 -5.15 -7.51
CA GLU A 22 -5.58 -5.46 -6.75
C GLU A 22 -5.25 -6.22 -5.46
N THR A 23 -4.40 -7.24 -5.54
CA THR A 23 -3.97 -8.04 -4.39
C THR A 23 -3.21 -7.22 -3.34
N LEU A 24 -2.41 -6.23 -3.76
CA LEU A 24 -1.69 -5.32 -2.85
C LEU A 24 -2.64 -4.29 -2.24
N SER A 25 -3.57 -3.74 -3.02
CA SER A 25 -4.58 -2.79 -2.55
C SER A 25 -5.47 -3.38 -1.46
N HIS A 26 -5.87 -4.64 -1.58
CA HIS A 26 -6.65 -5.34 -0.55
C HIS A 26 -5.94 -5.45 0.80
N LEU A 27 -4.60 -5.39 0.84
CA LEU A 27 -3.86 -5.40 2.10
C LEU A 27 -3.99 -4.13 2.92
N LEU A 28 -4.38 -3.03 2.28
CA LEU A 28 -4.57 -1.76 2.97
C LEU A 28 -5.92 -1.70 3.70
N ALA A 29 -6.91 -2.51 3.27
CA ALA A 29 -8.24 -2.54 3.87
C ALA A 29 -8.26 -2.70 5.40
N PRO A 30 -7.55 -3.67 6.03
CA PRO A 30 -7.51 -3.78 7.48
C PRO A 30 -6.86 -2.57 8.17
N HIS A 31 -5.92 -1.91 7.50
CA HIS A 31 -5.25 -0.72 8.04
C HIS A 31 -6.17 0.50 8.07
N ILE A 32 -7.16 0.60 7.18
CA ILE A 32 -8.15 1.69 7.20
C ILE A 32 -8.86 1.71 8.55
N GLN A 33 -9.33 0.54 9.02
CA GLN A 33 -9.98 0.44 10.32
C GLN A 33 -9.04 0.80 11.47
N GLN A 34 -7.77 0.37 11.41
CA GLN A 34 -6.77 0.72 12.43
C GLN A 34 -6.54 2.25 12.51
N VAL A 35 -6.46 2.94 11.37
CA VAL A 35 -6.30 4.40 11.31
C VAL A 35 -7.55 5.12 11.80
N VAL A 36 -8.75 4.62 11.48
CA VAL A 36 -10.02 5.17 12.01
C VAL A 36 -10.07 5.05 13.54
N GLU A 37 -9.72 3.88 14.08
CA GLU A 37 -9.71 3.66 15.53
C GLU A 37 -8.60 4.47 16.22
N PHE A 38 -7.47 4.68 15.55
CA PHE A 38 -6.43 5.60 16.02
C PHE A 38 -6.96 7.05 16.08
N ALA A 39 -7.60 7.53 15.02
CA ALA A 39 -8.13 8.89 14.95
C ALA A 39 -9.19 9.16 16.04
N LYS A 40 -10.08 8.19 16.29
CA LYS A 40 -11.09 8.27 17.38
C LYS A 40 -10.48 8.42 18.77
N ARG A 41 -9.23 7.98 18.98
CA ARG A 41 -8.52 8.10 20.27
C ARG A 41 -7.79 9.43 20.42
N ILE A 42 -7.68 10.24 19.36
CA ILE A 42 -7.09 11.58 19.43
C ILE A 42 -8.05 12.49 20.21
N PRO A 43 -7.58 13.21 21.24
CA PRO A 43 -8.41 14.17 21.97
C PRO A 43 -9.13 15.13 21.02
N ASP A 44 -10.40 15.40 21.33
CA ASP A 44 -11.29 16.30 20.59
C ASP A 44 -11.58 15.96 19.11
N PHE A 45 -10.94 14.94 18.54
CA PHE A 45 -11.18 14.54 17.15
C PHE A 45 -12.64 14.14 16.89
N GLY A 46 -13.25 13.44 17.84
CA GLY A 46 -14.66 13.06 17.79
C GLY A 46 -15.65 14.22 17.90
N GLN A 47 -15.19 15.42 18.30
CA GLN A 47 -16.02 16.62 18.37
C GLN A 47 -16.12 17.35 17.02
N LEU A 48 -15.24 17.04 16.07
CA LEU A 48 -15.33 17.55 14.69
C LEU A 48 -16.59 17.03 14.00
N GLY A 49 -17.09 17.75 13.00
CA GLY A 49 -18.18 17.26 12.15
C GLY A 49 -17.77 15.98 11.42
N GLN A 50 -18.71 15.06 11.19
CA GLN A 50 -18.46 13.83 10.44
C GLN A 50 -17.78 14.06 9.06
N PRO A 51 -18.16 15.10 8.27
CA PRO A 51 -17.46 15.39 7.02
C PRO A 51 -15.97 15.68 7.22
N ASP A 52 -15.62 16.47 8.24
CA ASP A 52 -14.24 16.86 8.53
C ASP A 52 -13.43 15.67 9.04
N GLN A 53 -14.01 14.84 9.91
CA GLN A 53 -13.38 13.60 10.35
C GLN A 53 -13.03 12.69 9.16
N LEU A 54 -13.98 12.51 8.22
CA LEU A 54 -13.78 11.69 7.02
C LEU A 54 -12.71 12.28 6.09
N VAL A 55 -12.69 13.60 5.90
CA VAL A 55 -11.66 14.26 5.09
C VAL A 55 -10.29 14.04 5.72
N LEU A 56 -10.13 14.34 7.02
CA LEU A 56 -8.85 14.20 7.72
C LEU A 56 -8.33 12.76 7.69
N ILE A 57 -9.20 11.76 7.90
CA ILE A 57 -8.82 10.35 7.82
C ILE A 57 -8.41 9.98 6.39
N LYS A 58 -9.20 10.37 5.38
CA LYS A 58 -8.91 10.03 3.97
C LYS A 58 -7.60 10.67 3.49
N THR A 59 -7.33 11.92 3.87
CA THR A 59 -6.11 12.62 3.47
C THR A 59 -4.89 12.13 4.25
N GLY A 60 -5.05 11.88 5.56
CA GLY A 60 -3.95 11.46 6.43
C GLY A 60 -3.66 9.97 6.45
N PHE A 61 -4.51 9.13 5.84
CA PHE A 61 -4.42 7.67 5.92
C PHE A 61 -3.02 7.15 5.58
N PHE A 62 -2.49 7.54 4.41
CA PHE A 62 -1.20 7.04 3.95
C PHE A 62 -0.05 7.51 4.83
N GLU A 63 -0.10 8.72 5.38
CA GLU A 63 0.96 9.26 6.25
C GLU A 63 1.03 8.47 7.56
N VAL A 64 -0.13 8.24 8.19
CA VAL A 64 -0.24 7.46 9.43
C VAL A 64 0.18 6.00 9.19
N TRP A 65 -0.35 5.39 8.12
CA TRP A 65 -0.05 4.01 7.78
C TRP A 65 1.44 3.82 7.44
N LEU A 66 2.03 4.68 6.61
CA LEU A 66 3.46 4.59 6.25
C LEU A 66 4.36 4.75 7.47
N THR A 67 4.01 5.65 8.40
CA THR A 67 4.76 5.82 9.65
C THR A 67 4.74 4.53 10.49
N GLN A 68 3.61 3.83 10.54
CA GLN A 68 3.51 2.53 11.23
C GLN A 68 4.27 1.44 10.47
N ALA A 69 4.08 1.35 9.16
CA ALA A 69 4.71 0.36 8.28
C ALA A 69 6.24 0.50 8.27
N ALA A 70 6.78 1.72 8.38
CA ALA A 70 8.22 2.01 8.40
C ALA A 70 8.96 1.20 9.48
N ARG A 71 8.32 0.93 10.62
CA ARG A 71 8.89 0.12 11.71
C ARG A 71 9.00 -1.37 11.38
N LEU A 72 8.29 -1.83 10.35
CA LEU A 72 8.19 -3.22 9.92
C LEU A 72 8.97 -3.47 8.61
N ILE A 73 9.74 -2.48 8.16
CA ILE A 73 10.60 -2.58 6.98
C ILE A 73 11.95 -3.16 7.37
N SER A 74 12.30 -4.31 6.81
CA SER A 74 13.69 -4.79 6.78
C SER A 74 14.39 -4.17 5.58
N MET A 75 15.31 -3.23 5.82
CA MET A 75 16.12 -2.63 4.75
C MET A 75 17.11 -3.63 4.16
N GLN A 76 17.59 -4.58 4.97
CA GLN A 76 18.49 -5.65 4.55
C GLN A 76 17.80 -6.59 3.56
N ASP A 77 16.60 -7.07 3.92
CA ASP A 77 15.85 -8.04 3.11
C ASP A 77 14.98 -7.37 2.04
N ARG A 78 14.84 -6.05 2.12
CA ARG A 78 13.94 -5.23 1.27
C ARG A 78 12.50 -5.74 1.34
N LEU A 79 12.04 -6.05 2.55
CA LEU A 79 10.71 -6.58 2.85
C LEU A 79 9.94 -5.62 3.76
N ILE A 80 8.63 -5.51 3.54
CA ILE A 80 7.69 -4.88 4.46
C ILE A 80 6.85 -5.99 5.08
N THR A 81 6.82 -6.10 6.41
CA THR A 81 5.94 -7.05 7.11
C THR A 81 4.65 -6.34 7.52
N LEU A 82 3.49 -6.89 7.16
CA LEU A 82 2.18 -6.34 7.53
C LEU A 82 1.63 -7.00 8.79
N CYS A 83 0.56 -6.44 9.37
CA CYS A 83 -0.05 -6.91 10.61
C CYS A 83 -0.49 -8.39 10.60
N GLU A 84 -0.83 -8.93 9.43
CA GLU A 84 -1.23 -10.34 9.26
C GLU A 84 -0.05 -11.29 8.97
N GLY A 85 1.18 -10.84 9.20
CA GLY A 85 2.40 -11.60 8.90
C GLY A 85 2.72 -11.71 7.40
N ARG A 86 1.86 -11.19 6.52
CA ARG A 86 2.16 -11.10 5.09
C ARG A 86 3.36 -10.19 4.86
N GLN A 87 4.32 -10.67 4.08
CA GLN A 87 5.47 -9.90 3.66
C GLN A 87 5.28 -9.43 2.22
N ILE A 88 5.62 -8.18 1.95
CA ILE A 88 5.70 -7.61 0.61
C ILE A 88 7.16 -7.35 0.29
N ALA A 89 7.66 -7.95 -0.77
CA ALA A 89 9.01 -7.65 -1.24
C ALA A 89 9.03 -6.36 -2.06
N LYS A 90 10.12 -5.59 -1.97
CA LYS A 90 10.32 -4.39 -2.79
C LYS A 90 10.14 -4.69 -4.28
N GLN A 91 10.57 -5.87 -4.75
CA GLN A 91 10.39 -6.30 -6.14
C GLN A 91 8.92 -6.40 -6.57
N GLU A 92 8.01 -6.75 -5.66
CA GLU A 92 6.58 -6.79 -5.97
C GLU A 92 6.00 -5.39 -6.13
N LEU A 93 6.44 -4.45 -5.31
CA LEU A 93 6.10 -3.03 -5.45
C LEU A 93 6.70 -2.44 -6.74
N ASP A 94 7.97 -2.76 -7.03
CA ASP A 94 8.63 -2.33 -8.26
C ASP A 94 7.89 -2.88 -9.49
N PHE A 95 7.51 -4.15 -9.52
CA PHE A 95 6.78 -4.72 -10.67
C PHE A 95 5.44 -4.03 -10.95
N VAL A 96 4.70 -3.67 -9.90
CA VAL A 96 3.38 -3.04 -10.04
C VAL A 96 3.49 -1.55 -10.31
N TYR A 97 4.33 -0.84 -9.55
CA TYR A 97 4.33 0.63 -9.47
C TYR A 97 5.56 1.30 -10.07
N SER A 98 6.63 0.56 -10.42
CA SER A 98 7.74 1.18 -11.15
C SER A 98 7.19 1.69 -12.47
N MET A 99 7.44 2.97 -12.70
CA MET A 99 7.12 3.59 -13.96
C MET A 99 8.04 3.00 -15.01
N GLN A 100 7.47 2.28 -15.97
CA GLN A 100 8.03 2.31 -17.32
C GLN A 100 7.77 3.71 -17.86
N PHE A 101 8.47 4.73 -17.34
CA PHE A 101 8.50 6.04 -17.98
C PHE A 101 9.17 5.82 -19.34
N THR A 102 8.34 5.74 -20.38
CA THR A 102 8.61 6.20 -21.74
C THR A 102 10.08 6.55 -22.00
N THR A 103 10.85 5.59 -22.53
CA THR A 103 11.97 5.94 -23.40
C THR A 103 11.37 6.42 -24.72
N VAL A 104 10.95 7.68 -24.72
CA VAL A 104 10.75 8.47 -25.93
C VAL A 104 11.56 9.75 -25.73
N TYR A 105 12.88 9.62 -25.90
CA TYR A 105 13.77 10.66 -26.43
C TYR A 105 14.97 9.95 -27.05
#